data_AF-A0A1X2LDI8-F1
#
_entry.id   AF-A0A1X2LDI8-F1
#
_cell.length_a   1.000
_cell.length_b   1.000
_cell.length_c   1.000
_cell.angle_alpha   90.00
_cell.angle_beta   90.00
_cell.angle_gamma   90.00
#
_symmetry.space_group_name_H-M   'P 1'
#
loop_
_entity.id
_entity.type
_entity.pdbx_description
1 polymer ?
#
loop_
_entity_poly.entity_id
_entity_poly.type
_entity_poly.pdbx_seq_one_letter_code
_entity_poly.pdbx_strand_id
1 'polypeptide(L)'
;MISAEDLRAKLPLVKRVAMNVDRAAVQRAEQERAAQATAERIAFLYGRLFGNVSLGSIAAGLRAEDAALQAFGGAVDQANNLLQVEILRVAIDKRWTSVVKAFIKIYDGEHPIAATVQELWNLTNRRAPA
;
A
#
# COMPACT_ATOMS: atom_id res chain seq x y z
N MET A 1 47.09 -9.24 -36.38
CA MET A 1 45.69 -9.44 -35.96
C MET A 1 45.49 -8.66 -34.67
N ILE A 2 44.57 -7.69 -34.64
CA ILE A 2 44.26 -6.94 -33.41
C ILE A 2 43.36 -7.83 -32.56
N SER A 3 43.72 -8.05 -31.29
CA SER A 3 42.95 -8.91 -30.37
C SER A 3 41.61 -8.24 -30.01
N ALA A 4 40.57 -9.03 -29.75
CA ALA A 4 39.26 -8.53 -29.32
C ALA A 4 39.34 -7.71 -28.02
N GLU A 5 40.34 -7.99 -27.18
CA GLU A 5 40.64 -7.20 -25.98
C GLU A 5 41.19 -5.80 -26.29
N ASP A 6 42.05 -5.67 -27.30
CA ASP A 6 42.57 -4.38 -27.77
C ASP A 6 41.47 -3.49 -28.37
N LEU A 7 40.50 -4.10 -29.06
CA LEU A 7 39.31 -3.41 -29.56
C LEU A 7 38.37 -2.95 -28.44
N ARG A 8 38.26 -3.73 -27.34
CA ARG A 8 37.49 -3.34 -26.15
C ARG A 8 38.14 -2.19 -25.38
N ALA A 9 39.47 -2.15 -25.30
CA ALA A 9 40.21 -1.09 -24.60
C ALA A 9 40.09 0.28 -25.30
N LYS A 10 39.94 0.29 -26.63
CA LYS A 10 39.77 1.50 -27.46
C LYS A 10 38.36 2.09 -27.45
N LEU A 11 37.38 1.43 -26.84
CA LEU A 11 36.04 1.96 -26.70
C LEU A 11 35.99 3.06 -25.63
N PRO A 12 35.23 4.16 -25.86
CA PRO A 12 34.97 5.17 -24.83
C PRO A 12 34.45 4.52 -23.55
N LEU A 13 34.84 5.06 -22.40
CA LEU A 13 34.50 4.51 -21.07
C LEU A 13 33.01 4.19 -20.93
N VAL A 14 32.14 5.06 -21.46
CA VAL A 14 30.67 4.89 -21.47
C VAL A 14 30.22 3.65 -22.24
N LYS A 15 30.83 3.33 -23.39
CA LYS A 15 30.53 2.12 -24.17
C LYS A 15 31.02 0.85 -23.47
N ARG A 16 32.16 0.92 -22.76
CA ARG A 16 32.67 -0.21 -21.96
C ARG A 16 31.77 -0.51 -20.76
N VAL A 17 31.34 0.54 -20.05
CA VAL A 17 30.40 0.41 -18.92
C VAL A 17 29.06 -0.14 -19.39
N ALA A 18 28.51 0.38 -20.50
CA ALA A 18 27.23 -0.10 -21.05
C ALA A 18 27.23 -1.59 -21.45
N MET A 19 28.38 -2.17 -21.82
CA MET A 19 28.51 -3.60 -22.12
C MET A 19 28.68 -4.47 -20.87
N ASN A 20 29.07 -3.88 -19.73
CA ASN A 20 29.29 -4.59 -18.46
C ASN A 20 28.12 -4.46 -17.48
N VAL A 21 27.13 -3.60 -17.77
CA VAL A 21 25.91 -3.50 -16.97
C VAL A 21 24.99 -4.66 -17.31
N ASP A 22 24.81 -5.57 -16.37
CA ASP A 22 23.70 -6.53 -16.39
C ASP A 22 22.39 -5.75 -16.17
N ARG A 23 21.72 -5.42 -17.29
CA ARG A 23 20.44 -4.72 -17.27
C ARG A 23 19.37 -5.47 -16.49
N ALA A 24 19.42 -6.81 -16.46
CA ALA A 24 18.47 -7.61 -15.70
C ALA A 24 18.75 -7.51 -14.19
N ALA A 25 20.02 -7.40 -13.77
CA ALA A 25 20.35 -7.11 -12.37
C ALA A 25 19.92 -5.69 -11.95
N VAL A 26 20.11 -4.69 -12.81
CA VAL A 26 19.66 -3.30 -12.54
C VAL A 26 18.13 -3.24 -12.42
N GLN A 27 17.41 -3.85 -13.36
CA GLN A 27 15.95 -3.89 -13.32
C GLN A 27 15.42 -4.60 -12.06
N ARG A 28 16.03 -5.71 -11.66
CA ARG A 28 15.68 -6.39 -10.39
C ARG A 28 15.90 -5.50 -9.18
N ALA A 29 17.05 -4.81 -9.11
CA ALA A 29 17.34 -3.89 -8.01
C ALA A 29 16.36 -2.69 -7.97
N GLU A 30 15.93 -2.19 -9.12
CA GLU A 30 14.92 -1.14 -9.20
C GLU A 30 13.54 -1.63 -8.73
N GLN A 31 13.14 -2.83 -9.15
CA GLN A 31 11.89 -3.46 -8.70
C GLN A 31 11.90 -3.71 -7.19
N GLU A 32 13.01 -4.19 -6.64
CA GLU A 32 13.16 -4.42 -5.20
C GLU A 32 13.07 -3.12 -4.41
N ARG A 33 13.74 -2.05 -4.85
CA ARG A 33 13.61 -0.72 -4.24
C ARG A 33 12.18 -0.18 -4.32
N ALA A 34 11.48 -0.38 -5.43
CA ALA A 34 10.10 0.04 -5.58
C ALA A 34 9.15 -0.73 -4.66
N ALA A 35 9.38 -2.04 -4.50
CA ALA A 35 8.64 -2.89 -3.57
C ALA A 35 8.89 -2.46 -2.12
N GLN A 36 10.14 -2.20 -1.75
CA GLN A 36 10.50 -1.72 -0.42
C GLN A 36 9.85 -0.35 -0.12
N ALA A 37 9.94 0.60 -1.03
CA ALA A 37 9.29 1.91 -0.86
C ALA A 37 7.76 1.79 -0.70
N THR A 38 7.15 0.84 -1.42
CA THR A 38 5.71 0.55 -1.29
C THR A 38 5.39 -0.02 0.10
N ALA A 39 6.19 -0.99 0.58
CA ALA A 39 6.02 -1.58 1.91
C ALA A 39 6.18 -0.53 3.03
N GLU A 40 7.21 0.32 2.93
CA GLU A 40 7.44 1.43 3.86
C GLU A 40 6.28 2.43 3.85
N ARG A 41 5.74 2.75 2.66
CA ARG A 41 4.58 3.64 2.55
C ARG A 41 3.32 3.02 3.17
N ILE A 42 3.07 1.73 2.96
CA ILE A 42 1.97 1.00 3.60
C ILE A 42 2.13 1.05 5.12
N ALA A 43 3.32 0.73 5.64
CA ALA A 43 3.59 0.74 7.08
C ALA A 43 3.37 2.13 7.70
N PHE A 44 3.85 3.19 7.02
CA PHE A 44 3.64 4.57 7.46
C PHE A 44 2.15 4.94 7.50
N LEU A 45 1.40 4.68 6.42
CA LEU A 45 -0.03 5.02 6.35
C LEU A 45 -0.84 4.23 7.38
N TYR A 46 -0.55 2.94 7.53
CA TYR A 46 -1.21 2.09 8.51
C TYR A 46 -0.92 2.55 9.94
N GLY A 47 0.34 2.83 10.27
CA GLY A 47 0.73 3.36 11.58
C GLY A 47 0.11 4.72 11.88
N ARG A 48 0.01 5.60 10.87
CA ARG A 48 -0.64 6.91 11.01
C ARG A 48 -2.15 6.79 11.29
N LEU A 49 -2.84 5.88 10.63
CA LEU A 49 -4.29 5.69 10.78
C LEU A 49 -4.64 4.91 12.05
N PHE A 50 -3.86 3.88 12.39
CA PHE A 50 -4.26 2.86 13.37
C PHE A 50 -3.28 2.68 14.52
N GLY A 51 -2.16 3.41 14.57
CA GLY A 51 -1.10 3.19 15.55
C GLY A 51 -1.56 3.29 17.01
N ASN A 52 -2.58 4.11 17.28
CA ASN A 52 -3.16 4.29 18.61
C ASN A 52 -4.55 3.63 18.76
N VAL A 53 -4.99 2.86 17.77
CA VAL A 53 -6.33 2.26 17.73
C VAL A 53 -6.26 0.85 18.30
N SER A 54 -6.83 0.65 19.47
CA SER A 54 -7.05 -0.68 20.05
C SER A 54 -8.40 -1.21 19.59
N LEU A 55 -8.50 -2.50 19.26
CA LEU A 55 -9.77 -3.09 18.85
C LEU A 55 -10.64 -3.37 20.07
N GLY A 56 -11.84 -2.76 20.11
CA GLY A 56 -12.88 -3.11 21.06
C GLY A 56 -13.52 -4.47 20.73
N SER A 57 -14.35 -4.97 21.65
CA SER A 57 -15.00 -6.29 21.52
C SER A 57 -15.88 -6.41 20.27
N ILE A 58 -16.56 -5.32 19.89
CA ILE A 58 -17.43 -5.27 18.70
C ILE A 58 -16.60 -5.48 17.44
N ALA A 59 -15.58 -4.65 17.21
CA ALA A 59 -14.75 -4.75 16.01
C ALA A 59 -13.96 -6.07 15.96
N ALA A 60 -13.42 -6.53 17.10
CA ALA A 60 -12.72 -7.81 17.20
C ALA A 60 -13.63 -9.03 16.90
N GLY A 61 -14.94 -8.89 17.14
CA GLY A 61 -15.94 -9.93 16.86
C GLY A 61 -16.40 -10.01 15.41
N LEU A 62 -16.04 -9.05 14.55
CA LEU A 62 -16.48 -9.02 13.16
C LEU A 62 -15.82 -10.12 12.33
N ARG A 63 -16.66 -10.97 11.72
CA ARG A 63 -16.21 -12.12 10.89
C ARG A 63 -16.68 -12.06 9.44
N ALA A 64 -17.63 -11.20 9.14
CA ALA A 64 -18.24 -11.08 7.82
C ALA A 64 -18.35 -9.61 7.42
N GLU A 65 -18.18 -9.34 6.12
CA GLU A 65 -18.19 -7.99 5.56
C GLU A 65 -19.56 -7.31 5.73
N ASP A 66 -20.66 -8.02 5.50
CA ASP A 66 -22.00 -7.46 5.63
C ASP A 66 -22.31 -7.02 7.08
N ALA A 67 -21.90 -7.84 8.06
CA ALA A 67 -22.04 -7.51 9.47
C ALA A 67 -21.18 -6.29 9.85
N ALA A 68 -19.98 -6.18 9.29
CA ALA A 68 -19.12 -5.02 9.48
C ALA A 68 -19.70 -3.75 8.84
N LEU A 69 -20.32 -3.86 7.67
CA LEU A 69 -20.99 -2.74 7.01
C LEU A 69 -22.20 -2.25 7.80
N GLN A 70 -23.00 -3.17 8.36
CA GLN A 70 -24.11 -2.81 9.26
C GLN A 70 -23.60 -2.16 10.54
N ALA A 71 -22.58 -2.72 11.17
CA ALA A 71 -21.95 -2.14 12.36
C ALA A 71 -21.36 -0.75 12.08
N PHE A 72 -20.78 -0.57 10.89
CA PHE A 72 -20.26 0.71 10.44
C PHE A 72 -21.37 1.77 10.30
N GLY A 73 -22.49 1.41 9.66
CA GLY A 73 -23.67 2.29 9.58
C GLY A 73 -24.18 2.72 10.95
N GLY A 74 -24.32 1.76 11.88
CA GLY A 74 -24.72 2.08 13.25
C GLY A 74 -23.72 2.97 13.99
N ALA A 75 -22.41 2.79 13.75
CA ALA A 75 -21.38 3.65 14.32
C ALA A 75 -21.41 5.09 13.73
N VAL A 76 -21.83 5.24 12.47
CA VAL A 76 -22.05 6.55 11.83
C VAL A 76 -23.25 7.25 12.44
N ASP A 77 -24.38 6.54 12.56
CA ASP A 77 -25.62 7.10 13.14
C ASP A 77 -25.43 7.56 14.60
N GLN A 78 -24.52 6.91 15.33
CA GLN A 78 -24.18 7.25 16.72
C GLN A 78 -23.03 8.26 16.83
N ALA A 79 -22.47 8.75 15.73
CA ALA A 79 -21.26 9.57 15.69
C ALA A 79 -20.07 8.95 16.46
N ASN A 80 -19.98 7.62 16.51
CA ASN A 80 -18.94 6.88 17.21
C ASN A 80 -17.71 6.73 16.31
N ASN A 81 -16.92 7.80 16.21
CA ASN A 81 -15.74 7.86 15.35
C ASN A 81 -14.68 6.80 15.70
N LEU A 82 -14.54 6.44 16.98
CA LEU A 82 -13.59 5.41 17.40
C LEU A 82 -13.99 4.04 16.81
N LEU A 83 -15.25 3.64 16.97
CA LEU A 83 -15.75 2.38 16.42
C LEU A 83 -15.67 2.36 14.88
N GLN A 84 -15.94 3.49 14.22
CA GLN A 84 -15.76 3.62 12.77
C GLN A 84 -14.32 3.31 12.33
N VAL A 85 -13.33 3.84 13.04
CA VAL A 85 -11.90 3.59 12.74
C VAL A 85 -11.48 2.16 13.09
N GLU A 86 -11.99 1.59 14.19
CA GLU A 86 -11.75 0.17 14.54
C GLU A 86 -12.30 -0.77 13.46
N ILE A 87 -13.52 -0.54 12.99
CA ILE A 87 -14.14 -1.32 11.91
C ILE A 87 -13.35 -1.15 10.61
N LEU A 88 -12.92 0.07 10.29
CA LEU A 88 -12.08 0.33 9.12
C LEU A 88 -10.77 -0.46 9.19
N ARG A 89 -10.11 -0.50 10.35
CA ARG A 89 -8.88 -1.29 10.54
C ARG A 89 -9.10 -2.75 10.17
N VAL A 90 -10.15 -3.36 10.73
CA VAL A 90 -10.52 -4.76 10.42
C VAL A 90 -10.83 -4.91 8.92
N ALA A 91 -11.52 -3.96 8.32
CA ALA A 91 -11.85 -3.99 6.89
C ALA A 91 -10.60 -3.96 6.00
N ILE A 92 -9.59 -3.15 6.34
CA ILE A 92 -8.30 -3.14 5.63
C ILE A 92 -7.61 -4.50 5.77
N ASP A 93 -7.50 -5.02 7.00
CA ASP A 93 -6.83 -6.29 7.29
C ASP A 93 -7.51 -7.48 6.59
N LYS A 94 -8.84 -7.46 6.51
CA LYS A 94 -9.66 -8.51 5.88
C LYS A 94 -9.95 -8.27 4.39
N ARG A 95 -9.51 -7.14 3.84
CA ARG A 95 -9.78 -6.70 2.46
C ARG A 95 -11.27 -6.57 2.13
N TRP A 96 -12.07 -6.08 3.08
CA TRP A 96 -13.50 -5.81 2.90
C TRP A 96 -13.73 -4.50 2.16
N THR A 97 -13.96 -4.63 0.85
CA THR A 97 -14.01 -3.51 -0.09
C THR A 97 -15.20 -2.58 0.16
N SER A 98 -16.36 -3.12 0.49
CA SER A 98 -17.61 -2.38 0.68
C SER A 98 -17.53 -1.46 1.89
N VAL A 99 -16.95 -1.95 2.98
CA VAL A 99 -16.75 -1.15 4.21
C VAL A 99 -15.75 -0.02 3.97
N VAL A 100 -14.63 -0.30 3.30
CA VAL A 100 -13.62 0.74 2.96
C VAL A 100 -14.23 1.82 2.06
N LYS A 101 -15.00 1.42 1.03
CA LYS A 101 -15.70 2.38 0.15
C LYS A 101 -16.73 3.20 0.91
N ALA A 102 -17.49 2.59 1.81
CA ALA A 102 -18.46 3.30 2.63
C ALA A 102 -17.77 4.35 3.52
N PHE A 103 -16.64 3.98 4.15
CA PHE A 103 -15.84 4.91 4.94
C PHE A 103 -15.35 6.09 4.11
N ILE A 104 -14.71 5.83 2.96
CA ILE A 104 -14.19 6.88 2.08
C ILE A 104 -15.31 7.83 1.65
N LYS A 105 -16.47 7.29 1.29
CA LYS A 105 -17.61 8.09 0.83
C LYS A 105 -18.13 9.06 1.91
N ILE A 106 -18.14 8.64 3.17
CA ILE A 106 -18.64 9.48 4.27
C ILE A 106 -17.71 10.66 4.54
N TYR A 107 -16.39 10.43 4.45
CA TYR A 107 -15.38 11.45 4.77
C TYR A 107 -14.86 12.19 3.53
N ASP A 108 -15.41 11.92 2.36
CA ASP A 108 -14.97 12.55 1.10
C ASP A 108 -15.29 14.06 1.13
N GLY A 109 -14.30 14.88 0.77
CA GLY A 109 -14.41 16.34 0.81
C GLY A 109 -14.44 16.98 2.22
N GLU A 110 -14.78 16.23 3.27
CA GLU A 110 -14.87 16.74 4.65
C GLU A 110 -13.58 16.56 5.44
N HIS A 111 -12.85 15.46 5.21
CA HIS A 111 -11.67 15.15 6.03
C HIS A 111 -10.55 14.47 5.21
N PRO A 112 -9.25 14.87 5.39
CA PRO A 112 -8.13 14.29 4.65
C PRO A 112 -7.89 12.78 4.90
N ILE A 113 -8.66 12.19 5.83
CA ILE A 113 -8.60 10.76 6.15
C ILE A 113 -9.11 9.92 4.97
N ALA A 114 -10.11 10.39 4.22
CA ALA A 114 -10.63 9.66 3.05
C ALA A 114 -9.52 9.43 2.00
N ALA A 115 -8.74 10.47 1.69
CA ALA A 115 -7.61 10.36 0.77
C ALA A 115 -6.51 9.43 1.31
N THR A 116 -6.20 9.51 2.61
CA THR A 116 -5.20 8.65 3.26
C THR A 116 -5.63 7.17 3.21
N VAL A 117 -6.89 6.89 3.48
CA VAL A 117 -7.48 5.54 3.43
C VAL A 117 -7.53 5.03 2.00
N GLN A 118 -7.92 5.87 1.04
CA GLN A 118 -7.91 5.53 -0.38
C GLN A 118 -6.50 5.19 -0.88
N GLU A 119 -5.49 5.94 -0.47
CA GLU A 119 -4.09 5.66 -0.78
C GLU A 119 -3.65 4.31 -0.20
N LEU A 120 -3.89 4.08 1.09
CA LEU A 120 -3.56 2.82 1.75
C LEU A 120 -4.26 1.63 1.07
N TRP A 121 -5.54 1.78 0.74
CA TRP A 121 -6.32 0.76 0.05
C TRP A 121 -5.73 0.45 -1.33
N ASN A 122 -5.37 1.46 -2.10
CA ASN A 122 -4.76 1.27 -3.41
C ASN A 122 -3.41 0.54 -3.33
N LEU A 123 -2.59 0.85 -2.32
CA LEU A 123 -1.28 0.21 -2.15
C LEU A 123 -1.40 -1.24 -1.66
N THR A 124 -2.35 -1.52 -0.76
CA THR A 124 -2.56 -2.86 -0.20
C THR A 124 -3.30 -3.81 -1.13
N ASN A 125 -4.07 -3.27 -2.08
CA ASN A 125 -4.90 -4.04 -3.00
C ASN A 125 -4.33 -4.12 -4.44
N ARG A 126 -3.27 -3.37 -4.76
CA ARG A 126 -2.50 -3.59 -5.99
C ARG A 126 -1.84 -4.96 -5.91
N ARG A 127 -2.28 -5.90 -6.77
CA ARG A 127 -1.46 -7.06 -7.13
C ARG A 127 -0.12 -6.52 -7.62
N ALA A 128 0.99 -7.04 -7.08
CA ALA A 128 2.30 -6.81 -7.68
C ALA A 128 2.19 -7.07 -9.20
N PRO A 129 2.74 -6.19 -10.05
CA PRO A 129 2.77 -6.46 -11.48
C PRO A 129 3.47 -7.82 -11.68
N ALA A 130 2.81 -8.70 -12.44
CA ALA A 130 3.38 -9.97 -12.88
C ALA A 130 4.56 -9.75 -13.82
#